data_AF-A0A5B0BFU2-F1
#
_entry.id   AF-A0A5B0BFU2-F1
#
_cell.length_a   1.000
_cell.length_b   1.000
_cell.length_c   1.000
_cell.angle_alpha   90.00
_cell.angle_beta   90.00
_cell.angle_gamma   90.00
#
_symmetry.space_group_name_H-M   'P 1'
#
loop_
_entity.id
_entity.type
_entity.pdbx_description
1 polymer ?
#
loop_
_entity_poly.entity_id
_entity_poly.type
_entity_poly.pdbx_seq_one_letter_code
_entity_poly.pdbx_strand_id
1 'polypeptide(L)'
;MSKTKSMIWKRLNFTSGNRVKKTPGINQLKSSLEHSLRIVQKNDLEFNKDLIEKNIVFFNNKLTKMDKLSIDDRKEMFKSIYEPLTEQKQDSGQLAEVNCELSRYAYKLKELIKKNEDGELTSFLQALLQNPEAVDVASSNAIDGMNVQRKKQKVSCINKYIELKNKSIELNKADDDFSLKKTVIQEAFWKFPFNQCVDYVKPTDYMNIINNFYKENLPDYPVKLIVFHGDEITSEHDDNLGVHPHIFIDGKNKRTGKYDLINDEFKMVNSFLKSEGKPEIEGRSFSDAQALGEAYQKMIYAFVNKELVKKGYDFQVEVLPETEDKKIRRKLINDDASKPKMFRAYNSINKSIEELEALSKELKQKAEDKARLDKDLKRILGANRIYKTENEQLTTTNEELSLKIDDGKKEVNTIVDNILILQQNEDKLVSSISSKTDEINELDIKIEDKRTYYERLTDAFSSVKNFVEACINRSINYQQSKPNKAQLDKINDQLKLMHKELDSPDGQKYINEFLDVQEVELEKNDIPVKFEGGFLDKKKNRLAKIKT
;
A
#
# COMPACT_ATOMS: atom_id res chain seq x y z
N MET A 1 -5.73 -29.21 11.30
CA MET A 1 -6.30 -29.37 12.66
C MET A 1 -7.36 -28.30 12.81
N SER A 2 -8.61 -28.66 13.11
CA SER A 2 -9.66 -27.66 13.40
C SER A 2 -9.23 -26.83 14.61
N LYS A 3 -9.39 -25.50 14.55
CA LYS A 3 -9.04 -24.64 15.70
C LYS A 3 -10.04 -24.92 16.82
N THR A 4 -9.60 -25.35 18.00
CA THR A 4 -10.48 -25.50 19.16
C THR A 4 -10.74 -24.14 19.80
N LYS A 5 -12.02 -23.82 20.05
CA LYS A 5 -12.51 -22.59 20.67
C LYS A 5 -13.37 -22.93 21.88
N SER A 6 -13.55 -21.98 22.78
CA SER A 6 -14.53 -22.08 23.87
C SER A 6 -15.73 -21.19 23.62
N MET A 7 -16.89 -21.65 24.03
CA MET A 7 -18.15 -20.94 23.95
C MET A 7 -18.71 -20.76 25.35
N ILE A 8 -19.58 -19.78 25.54
CA ILE A 8 -20.46 -19.69 26.70
C ILE A 8 -21.87 -19.99 26.21
N TRP A 9 -22.56 -20.90 26.89
CA TRP A 9 -24.00 -21.08 26.77
C TRP A 9 -24.61 -20.93 28.15
N LYS A 10 -25.72 -20.20 28.24
CA LYS A 10 -26.48 -20.04 29.48
C LYS A 10 -27.97 -20.08 29.17
N ARG A 11 -28.72 -20.51 30.18
CA ARG A 11 -30.17 -20.46 30.21
C ARG A 11 -30.67 -19.87 31.52
N LEU A 12 -31.78 -19.16 31.44
CA LEU A 12 -32.48 -18.52 32.55
C LEU A 12 -33.96 -18.89 32.46
N ASN A 13 -34.49 -19.43 33.54
CA ASN A 13 -35.87 -19.88 33.62
C ASN A 13 -36.70 -18.86 34.38
N PHE A 14 -37.57 -18.12 33.69
CA PHE A 14 -38.48 -17.15 34.30
C PHE A 14 -39.76 -17.82 34.78
N THR A 15 -40.18 -17.54 36.00
CA THR A 15 -41.49 -17.96 36.52
C THR A 15 -42.51 -16.83 36.47
N SER A 16 -43.80 -17.17 36.52
CA SER A 16 -44.87 -16.16 36.63
C SER A 16 -44.91 -15.47 38.01
N GLY A 17 -44.26 -16.06 39.00
CA GLY A 17 -44.10 -15.49 40.34
C GLY A 17 -43.19 -14.26 40.41
N ASN A 18 -43.01 -13.76 41.62
CA ASN A 18 -41.96 -12.79 41.94
C ASN A 18 -40.62 -13.53 42.05
N ARG A 19 -39.50 -12.79 41.96
CA ARG A 19 -38.16 -13.36 42.13
C ARG A 19 -38.04 -14.06 43.49
N VAL A 20 -37.52 -15.29 43.48
CA VAL A 20 -37.19 -16.04 44.71
C VAL A 20 -35.74 -16.48 44.65
N LYS A 21 -34.91 -15.98 45.57
CA LYS A 21 -33.45 -16.24 45.60
C LYS A 21 -32.80 -15.95 44.23
N LYS A 22 -32.28 -16.99 43.56
CA LYS A 22 -31.63 -16.93 42.25
C LYS A 22 -32.57 -17.23 41.08
N THR A 23 -33.82 -17.60 41.33
CA THR A 23 -34.82 -17.87 40.28
C THR A 23 -35.49 -16.56 39.86
N PRO A 24 -35.34 -16.12 38.60
CA PRO A 24 -35.96 -14.89 38.13
C PRO A 24 -37.47 -15.06 37.95
N GLY A 25 -38.23 -14.01 38.26
CA GLY A 25 -39.67 -13.98 38.11
C GLY A 25 -40.11 -13.08 36.95
N ILE A 26 -41.41 -12.80 36.89
CA ILE A 26 -42.04 -12.09 35.77
C ILE A 26 -41.49 -10.67 35.56
N ASN A 27 -41.08 -9.98 36.63
CA ASN A 27 -40.48 -8.64 36.51
C ASN A 27 -39.08 -8.69 35.87
N GLN A 28 -38.32 -9.77 36.07
CA GLN A 28 -37.03 -9.94 35.42
C GLN A 28 -37.21 -10.32 33.95
N LEU A 29 -38.25 -11.10 33.62
CA LEU A 29 -38.63 -11.35 32.22
C LEU A 29 -38.93 -10.03 31.50
N LYS A 30 -39.73 -9.15 32.13
CA LYS A 30 -40.02 -7.82 31.61
C LYS A 30 -38.73 -7.06 31.27
N SER A 31 -37.81 -6.94 32.23
CA SER A 31 -36.55 -6.25 31.99
C SER A 31 -35.68 -6.90 30.91
N SER A 32 -35.68 -8.23 30.81
CA SER A 32 -34.92 -8.94 29.77
C SER A 32 -35.49 -8.69 28.36
N LEU A 33 -36.82 -8.75 28.21
CA LEU A 33 -37.49 -8.45 26.94
C LEU A 33 -37.32 -6.97 26.55
N GLU A 34 -37.49 -6.04 27.50
CA GLU A 34 -37.28 -4.61 27.27
C GLU A 34 -35.84 -4.29 26.83
N HIS A 35 -34.85 -4.95 27.46
CA HIS A 35 -33.43 -4.85 27.07
C HIS A 35 -33.21 -5.39 25.67
N SER A 36 -33.68 -6.62 25.41
CA SER A 36 -33.49 -7.32 24.14
C SER A 36 -34.09 -6.52 22.98
N LEU A 37 -35.30 -6.02 23.14
CA LEU A 37 -36.00 -5.23 22.13
C LEU A 37 -35.59 -3.74 22.13
N ARG A 38 -34.63 -3.34 22.96
CA ARG A 38 -34.16 -1.94 23.09
C ARG A 38 -35.32 -0.95 23.30
N ILE A 39 -36.34 -1.36 24.07
CA ILE A 39 -37.52 -0.53 24.38
C ILE A 39 -37.16 0.50 25.45
N VAL A 40 -36.47 0.05 26.49
CA VAL A 40 -35.96 0.90 27.57
C VAL A 40 -34.44 0.98 27.43
N GLN A 41 -33.94 2.18 27.13
CA GLN A 41 -32.51 2.42 27.04
C GLN A 41 -32.04 3.06 28.34
N LYS A 42 -31.50 2.24 29.26
CA LYS A 42 -30.80 2.78 30.45
C LYS A 42 -29.45 3.36 30.00
N ASN A 43 -29.08 4.52 30.55
CA ASN A 43 -27.97 5.35 30.07
C ASN A 43 -26.67 4.59 29.72
N ASP A 44 -26.25 4.79 28.47
CA ASP A 44 -24.91 4.89 27.85
C ASP A 44 -23.81 3.82 28.05
N LEU A 45 -24.01 2.77 28.85
CA LEU A 45 -22.90 1.83 29.16
C LEU A 45 -23.02 0.41 28.60
N GLU A 46 -24.14 0.08 27.96
CA GLU A 46 -24.48 -1.32 27.68
C GLU A 46 -24.41 -1.71 26.20
N PHE A 47 -24.56 -0.75 25.28
CA PHE A 47 -24.53 -0.99 23.84
C PHE A 47 -24.21 0.30 23.09
N ASN A 48 -23.64 0.16 21.89
CA ASN A 48 -23.34 1.26 20.99
C ASN A 48 -24.60 1.61 20.16
N LYS A 49 -25.17 2.81 20.40
CA LYS A 49 -26.38 3.28 19.73
C LYS A 49 -26.22 3.45 18.22
N ASP A 50 -24.99 3.68 17.76
CA ASP A 50 -24.68 3.87 16.35
C ASP A 50 -24.63 2.54 15.58
N LEU A 51 -24.76 1.40 16.27
CA LEU A 51 -24.69 0.05 15.70
C LEU A 51 -26.02 -0.73 15.78
N ILE A 52 -27.14 -0.03 16.01
CA ILE A 52 -28.46 -0.66 16.16
C ILE A 52 -28.90 -1.45 14.92
N GLU A 53 -28.43 -1.07 13.74
CA GLU A 53 -28.65 -1.73 12.45
C GLU A 53 -27.94 -3.08 12.31
N LYS A 54 -27.00 -3.39 13.22
CA LYS A 54 -26.41 -4.73 13.37
C LYS A 54 -27.30 -5.68 14.17
N ASN A 55 -28.30 -5.17 14.90
CA ASN A 55 -29.25 -6.02 15.63
C ASN A 55 -30.28 -6.65 14.69
N ILE A 56 -30.61 -7.92 14.96
CA ILE A 56 -31.56 -8.69 14.16
C ILE A 56 -32.60 -9.31 15.08
N VAL A 57 -33.88 -9.17 14.70
CA VAL A 57 -35.02 -9.76 15.39
C VAL A 57 -35.62 -10.87 14.53
N PHE A 58 -35.81 -12.04 15.13
CA PHE A 58 -36.63 -13.11 14.58
C PHE A 58 -37.88 -13.25 15.43
N PHE A 59 -39.03 -12.95 14.83
CA PHE A 59 -40.34 -12.96 15.47
C PHE A 59 -41.39 -13.43 14.46
N ASN A 60 -42.32 -14.29 14.87
CA ASN A 60 -43.35 -14.88 13.98
C ASN A 60 -42.77 -15.46 12.67
N ASN A 61 -41.68 -16.22 12.76
CA ASN A 61 -40.96 -16.81 11.63
C ASN A 61 -40.38 -15.80 10.61
N LYS A 62 -40.32 -14.52 10.95
CA LYS A 62 -39.75 -13.46 10.10
C LYS A 62 -38.50 -12.88 10.74
N LEU A 63 -37.44 -12.78 9.94
CA LEU A 63 -36.20 -12.11 10.30
C LEU A 63 -36.23 -10.66 9.82
N THR A 64 -36.06 -9.71 10.73
CA THR A 64 -36.11 -8.27 10.47
C THR A 64 -34.96 -7.58 11.19
N LYS A 65 -34.31 -6.59 10.57
CA LYS A 65 -33.33 -5.76 11.28
C LYS A 65 -34.03 -4.85 12.30
N MET A 66 -33.39 -4.61 13.44
CA MET A 66 -33.99 -3.85 14.53
C MET A 66 -34.25 -2.37 14.16
N ASP A 67 -33.34 -1.75 13.41
CA ASP A 67 -33.46 -0.37 12.90
C ASP A 67 -34.71 -0.15 12.02
N LYS A 68 -35.20 -1.19 11.36
CA LYS A 68 -36.44 -1.18 10.56
C LYS A 68 -37.72 -1.34 11.38
N LEU A 69 -37.62 -1.65 12.67
CA LEU A 69 -38.76 -1.78 13.57
C LEU A 69 -38.91 -0.49 14.37
N SER A 70 -40.10 0.12 14.31
CA SER A 70 -40.41 1.26 15.16
C SER A 70 -40.44 0.85 16.64
N ILE A 71 -40.38 1.82 17.55
CA ILE A 71 -40.48 1.54 18.99
C ILE A 71 -41.82 0.88 19.34
N ASP A 72 -42.90 1.21 18.62
CA ASP A 72 -44.21 0.63 18.87
C ASP A 72 -44.33 -0.79 18.33
N ASP A 73 -43.73 -1.11 17.17
CA ASP A 73 -43.62 -2.50 16.70
C ASP A 73 -42.93 -3.39 17.74
N ARG A 74 -41.85 -2.87 18.34
CA ARG A 74 -41.09 -3.57 19.39
C ARG A 74 -41.92 -3.74 20.66
N LYS A 75 -42.71 -2.74 21.06
CA LYS A 75 -43.64 -2.86 22.20
C LYS A 75 -44.74 -3.88 21.93
N GLU A 76 -45.28 -3.97 20.73
CA GLU A 76 -46.29 -4.98 20.38
C GLU A 76 -45.69 -6.40 20.45
N MET A 77 -44.45 -6.60 19.99
CA MET A 77 -43.74 -7.87 20.21
C MET A 77 -43.61 -8.19 21.71
N PHE A 78 -43.19 -7.22 22.52
CA PHE A 78 -43.11 -7.36 23.97
C PHE A 78 -44.45 -7.78 24.58
N LYS A 79 -45.53 -7.05 24.26
CA LYS A 79 -46.87 -7.30 24.80
C LYS A 79 -47.38 -8.69 24.46
N SER A 80 -47.18 -9.13 23.21
CA SER A 80 -47.61 -10.45 22.74
C SER A 80 -47.02 -11.63 23.53
N ILE A 81 -45.87 -11.42 24.19
CA ILE A 81 -45.21 -12.41 25.04
C ILE A 81 -45.55 -12.18 26.52
N TYR A 82 -45.58 -10.92 26.95
CA TYR A 82 -45.64 -10.56 28.37
C TYR A 82 -47.07 -10.49 28.94
N GLU A 83 -48.00 -9.84 28.23
CA GLU A 83 -49.36 -9.58 28.71
C GLU A 83 -50.14 -10.87 29.02
N PRO A 84 -50.13 -11.91 28.15
CA PRO A 84 -50.83 -13.17 28.44
C PRO A 84 -50.37 -13.83 29.76
N LEU A 85 -49.10 -13.66 30.12
CA LEU A 85 -48.55 -14.20 31.36
C LEU A 85 -48.98 -13.41 32.58
N THR A 86 -49.16 -12.09 32.45
CA THR A 86 -49.65 -11.24 33.53
C THR A 86 -51.14 -11.41 33.77
N GLU A 87 -51.93 -11.59 32.71
CA GLU A 87 -53.36 -11.90 32.80
C GLU A 87 -53.57 -13.24 33.52
N GLN A 88 -52.89 -14.31 33.08
CA GLN A 88 -52.93 -15.62 33.75
C GLN A 88 -52.51 -15.56 35.22
N LYS A 89 -51.53 -14.72 35.55
CA LYS A 89 -51.11 -14.49 36.95
C LYS A 89 -52.21 -13.81 37.77
N GLN A 90 -52.90 -12.83 37.21
CA GLN A 90 -54.00 -12.15 37.88
C GLN A 90 -55.17 -13.10 38.10
N ASP A 91 -55.56 -13.87 37.08
CA ASP A 91 -56.65 -14.85 37.17
C ASP A 91 -56.35 -15.92 38.22
N SER A 92 -55.12 -16.45 38.26
CA SER A 92 -54.68 -17.41 39.28
C SER A 92 -54.74 -16.82 40.70
N GLY A 93 -54.38 -15.53 40.87
CA GLY A 93 -54.51 -14.82 42.14
C GLY A 93 -55.95 -14.66 42.59
N GLN A 94 -56.83 -14.20 41.68
CA GLN A 94 -58.26 -14.06 41.95
C GLN A 94 -58.90 -15.43 42.27
N LEU A 95 -58.52 -16.48 41.55
CA LEU A 95 -59.00 -17.84 41.78
C LEU A 95 -58.65 -18.34 43.19
N ALA A 96 -57.43 -18.08 43.67
CA ALA A 96 -57.02 -18.45 45.02
C ALA A 96 -57.86 -17.76 46.11
N GLU A 97 -58.14 -16.46 45.93
CA GLU A 97 -59.02 -15.69 46.83
C GLU A 97 -60.45 -16.23 46.80
N VAL A 98 -61.01 -16.42 45.61
CA VAL A 98 -62.36 -16.97 45.40
C VAL A 98 -62.46 -18.37 46.03
N ASN A 99 -61.47 -19.24 45.85
CA ASN A 99 -61.48 -20.60 46.42
C ASN A 99 -61.37 -20.58 47.96
N CYS A 100 -60.64 -19.63 48.54
CA CYS A 100 -60.60 -19.44 49.99
C CYS A 100 -61.98 -19.04 50.54
N GLU A 101 -62.64 -18.06 49.91
CA GLU A 101 -64.00 -17.66 50.29
C GLU A 101 -65.02 -18.77 50.04
N LEU A 102 -64.95 -19.43 48.90
CA LEU A 102 -65.80 -20.57 48.54
C LEU A 102 -65.71 -21.67 49.59
N SER A 103 -64.50 -22.00 50.05
CA SER A 103 -64.29 -22.98 51.12
C SER A 103 -64.94 -22.56 52.45
N ARG A 104 -64.86 -21.26 52.81
CA ARG A 104 -65.53 -20.71 54.00
C ARG A 104 -67.06 -20.81 53.89
N TYR A 105 -67.63 -20.48 52.74
CA TYR A 105 -69.07 -20.58 52.53
C TYR A 105 -69.53 -22.04 52.42
N ALA A 106 -68.76 -22.92 51.79
CA ALA A 106 -69.02 -24.36 51.77
C ALA A 106 -69.07 -24.93 53.20
N TYR A 107 -68.16 -24.49 54.08
CA TYR A 107 -68.21 -24.84 55.50
C TYR A 107 -69.50 -24.35 56.17
N LYS A 108 -69.91 -23.09 55.93
CA LYS A 108 -71.19 -22.57 56.45
C LYS A 108 -72.39 -23.39 55.98
N LEU A 109 -72.42 -23.81 54.71
CA LEU A 109 -73.48 -24.67 54.18
C LEU A 109 -73.46 -26.06 54.83
N LYS A 110 -72.28 -26.65 55.05
CA LYS A 110 -72.14 -27.91 55.80
C LYS A 110 -72.62 -27.79 57.25
N GLU A 111 -72.38 -26.66 57.91
CA GLU A 111 -72.90 -26.40 59.25
C GLU A 111 -74.43 -26.23 59.25
N LEU A 112 -75.02 -25.65 58.20
CA LEU A 112 -76.48 -25.60 58.04
C LEU A 112 -77.08 -27.00 57.84
N ILE A 113 -76.43 -27.85 57.03
CA ILE A 113 -76.82 -29.26 56.85
C ILE A 113 -76.78 -30.01 58.19
N LYS A 114 -75.72 -29.83 58.99
CA LYS A 114 -75.58 -30.49 60.31
C LYS A 114 -76.66 -30.09 61.30
N LYS A 115 -77.15 -28.84 61.25
CA LYS A 115 -78.25 -28.37 62.09
C LYS A 115 -79.57 -29.08 61.78
N ASN A 116 -79.71 -29.64 60.58
CA ASN A 116 -80.84 -30.45 60.11
C ASN A 116 -82.20 -29.86 60.48
N GLU A 117 -82.35 -28.55 60.22
CA GLU A 117 -83.54 -27.78 60.59
C GLU A 117 -84.76 -28.12 59.73
N ASP A 118 -84.52 -28.51 58.47
CA ASP A 118 -85.53 -28.90 57.49
C ASP A 118 -84.91 -29.87 56.46
N GLY A 119 -85.66 -30.92 56.10
CA GLY A 119 -85.18 -32.00 55.22
C GLY A 119 -85.02 -31.57 53.76
N GLU A 120 -85.87 -30.67 53.26
CA GLU A 120 -85.79 -30.14 51.91
C GLU A 120 -84.59 -29.20 51.76
N LEU A 121 -84.37 -28.33 52.76
CA LEU A 121 -83.18 -27.48 52.82
C LEU A 121 -81.89 -28.31 52.83
N THR A 122 -81.83 -29.36 53.67
CA THR A 122 -80.66 -30.23 53.75
C THR A 122 -80.36 -30.90 52.40
N SER A 123 -81.39 -31.43 51.74
CA SER A 123 -81.27 -32.08 50.43
C SER A 123 -80.82 -31.09 49.34
N PHE A 124 -81.39 -29.89 49.33
CA PHE A 124 -81.00 -28.81 48.41
C PHE A 124 -79.53 -28.41 48.59
N LEU A 125 -79.08 -28.19 49.83
CA LEU A 125 -77.70 -27.81 50.12
C LEU A 125 -76.70 -28.91 49.75
N GLN A 126 -77.05 -30.18 49.96
CA GLN A 126 -76.22 -31.31 49.56
C GLN A 126 -76.08 -31.39 48.03
N ALA A 127 -77.20 -31.27 47.30
CA ALA A 127 -77.19 -31.24 45.84
C ALA A 127 -76.35 -30.06 45.31
N LEU A 128 -76.48 -28.88 45.93
CA LEU A 128 -75.73 -27.69 45.54
C LEU A 128 -74.21 -27.86 45.73
N LEU A 129 -73.78 -28.48 46.83
CA LEU A 129 -72.37 -28.75 47.13
C LEU A 129 -71.76 -29.84 46.22
N GLN A 130 -72.57 -30.78 45.73
CA GLN A 130 -72.12 -31.89 44.88
C GLN A 130 -72.16 -31.58 43.39
N ASN A 131 -72.95 -30.58 42.98
CA ASN A 131 -73.04 -30.19 41.58
C ASN A 131 -71.68 -29.62 41.09
N PRO A 132 -71.06 -30.15 40.01
CA PRO A 132 -69.82 -29.60 39.46
C PRO A 132 -70.05 -28.38 38.55
N GLU A 133 -71.27 -28.15 38.09
CA GLU A 133 -71.59 -27.12 37.09
C GLU A 133 -71.98 -25.78 37.71
N ALA A 134 -72.01 -24.74 36.86
CA ALA A 134 -72.50 -23.42 37.23
C ALA A 134 -74.00 -23.48 37.55
N VAL A 135 -74.42 -22.74 38.57
CA VAL A 135 -75.80 -22.75 39.09
C VAL A 135 -76.37 -21.36 38.99
N ASP A 136 -77.63 -21.23 38.55
CA ASP A 136 -78.30 -19.93 38.56
C ASP A 136 -78.46 -19.42 39.99
N VAL A 137 -78.09 -18.16 40.24
CA VAL A 137 -78.21 -17.50 41.55
C VAL A 137 -79.67 -17.50 42.03
N ALA A 138 -80.64 -17.44 41.11
CA ALA A 138 -82.06 -17.50 41.44
C ALA A 138 -82.51 -18.85 42.05
N SER A 139 -81.68 -19.90 41.96
CA SER A 139 -81.95 -21.21 42.57
C SER A 139 -82.10 -21.16 44.09
N SER A 140 -81.56 -20.13 44.75
CA SER A 140 -81.73 -19.93 46.20
C SER A 140 -83.16 -19.57 46.61
N ASN A 141 -84.00 -19.09 45.68
CA ASN A 141 -85.40 -18.75 45.93
C ASN A 141 -86.24 -19.99 46.30
N ALA A 142 -85.74 -21.20 46.03
CA ALA A 142 -86.36 -22.44 46.49
C ALA A 142 -86.59 -22.47 48.02
N ILE A 143 -85.82 -21.68 48.79
CA ILE A 143 -85.94 -21.59 50.25
C ILE A 143 -87.17 -20.82 50.72
N ASP A 144 -87.77 -19.99 49.87
CA ASP A 144 -88.92 -19.18 50.27
C ASP A 144 -90.12 -20.05 50.68
N GLY A 145 -90.27 -21.23 50.06
CA GLY A 145 -91.28 -22.23 50.41
C GLY A 145 -90.98 -23.08 51.65
N MET A 146 -89.74 -23.11 52.15
CA MET A 146 -89.31 -24.02 53.24
C MET A 146 -89.60 -23.44 54.63
N ASN A 147 -89.86 -24.25 55.66
CA ASN A 147 -90.14 -23.75 57.02
C ASN A 147 -88.86 -23.57 57.85
N VAL A 148 -88.08 -22.54 57.55
CA VAL A 148 -86.76 -22.32 58.16
C VAL A 148 -86.62 -20.94 58.82
N GLN A 149 -85.94 -20.87 59.96
CA GLN A 149 -85.62 -19.64 60.68
C GLN A 149 -84.57 -18.80 59.95
N ARG A 150 -84.65 -17.47 60.06
CA ARG A 150 -83.68 -16.52 59.48
C ARG A 150 -83.45 -16.73 57.96
N LYS A 151 -84.52 -17.01 57.20
CA LYS A 151 -84.50 -17.24 55.72
C LYS A 151 -83.56 -16.32 54.97
N LYS A 152 -83.70 -15.00 55.14
CA LYS A 152 -82.88 -13.98 54.45
C LYS A 152 -81.38 -14.19 54.61
N GLN A 153 -80.92 -14.61 55.80
CA GLN A 153 -79.49 -14.88 56.04
C GLN A 153 -79.03 -16.14 55.31
N LYS A 154 -79.86 -17.18 55.24
CA LYS A 154 -79.57 -18.42 54.52
C LYS A 154 -79.53 -18.20 53.02
N VAL A 155 -80.53 -17.51 52.46
CA VAL A 155 -80.57 -17.11 51.04
C VAL A 155 -79.34 -16.29 50.67
N SER A 156 -78.96 -15.29 51.47
CA SER A 156 -77.74 -14.50 51.25
C SER A 156 -76.47 -15.37 51.27
N CYS A 157 -76.36 -16.31 52.21
CA CYS A 157 -75.24 -17.25 52.30
C CYS A 157 -75.13 -18.15 51.05
N ILE A 158 -76.26 -18.66 50.56
CA ILE A 158 -76.33 -19.51 49.37
C ILE A 158 -76.04 -18.72 48.10
N ASN A 159 -76.63 -17.53 47.94
CA ASN A 159 -76.31 -16.65 46.80
C ASN A 159 -74.81 -16.39 46.72
N LYS A 160 -74.20 -16.05 47.86
CA LYS A 160 -72.77 -15.81 47.89
C LYS A 160 -71.96 -17.06 47.54
N TYR A 161 -72.38 -18.24 48.00
CA TYR A 161 -71.77 -19.50 47.60
C TYR A 161 -71.89 -19.76 46.09
N ILE A 162 -73.08 -19.59 45.51
CA ILE A 162 -73.34 -19.78 44.07
C ILE A 162 -72.50 -18.81 43.23
N GLU A 163 -72.48 -17.53 43.58
CA GLU A 163 -71.66 -16.50 42.92
C GLU A 163 -70.17 -16.89 42.94
N LEU A 164 -69.65 -17.27 44.11
CA LEU A 164 -68.25 -17.68 44.26
C LEU A 164 -67.94 -18.96 43.48
N LYS A 165 -68.87 -19.92 43.45
CA LYS A 165 -68.72 -21.17 42.70
C LYS A 165 -68.68 -20.91 41.20
N ASN A 166 -69.62 -20.12 40.67
CA ASN A 166 -69.67 -19.77 39.25
C ASN A 166 -68.41 -18.99 38.85
N LYS A 167 -67.98 -18.03 39.67
CA LYS A 167 -66.74 -17.28 39.46
C LYS A 167 -65.50 -18.18 39.50
N SER A 168 -65.46 -19.16 40.41
CA SER A 168 -64.40 -20.18 40.47
C SER A 168 -64.36 -20.97 39.17
N ILE A 169 -65.50 -21.48 38.68
CA ILE A 169 -65.60 -22.22 37.41
C ILE A 169 -65.14 -21.37 36.23
N GLU A 170 -65.55 -20.10 36.16
CA GLU A 170 -65.13 -19.17 35.11
C GLU A 170 -63.62 -18.95 35.10
N LEU A 171 -63.03 -18.66 36.27
CA LEU A 171 -61.59 -18.46 36.43
C LEU A 171 -60.79 -19.75 36.21
N ASN A 172 -61.35 -20.91 36.53
CA ASN A 172 -60.72 -22.22 36.29
C ASN A 172 -60.73 -22.65 34.82
N LYS A 173 -61.39 -21.92 33.92
CA LYS A 173 -61.23 -22.11 32.48
C LYS A 173 -59.80 -21.77 32.01
N ALA A 174 -59.07 -20.98 32.81
CA ALA A 174 -57.66 -20.66 32.58
C ALA A 174 -56.77 -21.79 33.14
N ASP A 175 -56.46 -22.76 32.27
CA ASP A 175 -55.30 -23.67 32.33
C ASP A 175 -54.85 -24.15 33.74
N ASP A 176 -55.38 -25.30 34.16
CA ASP A 176 -55.11 -25.97 35.44
C ASP A 176 -53.61 -26.15 35.78
N ASP A 177 -52.70 -26.03 34.80
CA ASP A 177 -51.28 -26.28 34.98
C ASP A 177 -50.43 -25.02 35.28
N PHE A 178 -51.03 -23.81 35.22
CA PHE A 178 -50.32 -22.56 35.50
C PHE A 178 -49.94 -22.45 37.00
N SER A 179 -48.66 -22.29 37.28
CA SER A 179 -48.15 -22.16 38.65
C SER A 179 -47.07 -21.08 38.74
N LEU A 180 -47.10 -20.31 39.83
CA LEU A 180 -46.10 -19.27 40.14
C LEU A 180 -44.65 -19.79 40.21
N LYS A 181 -44.46 -21.12 40.33
CA LYS A 181 -43.16 -21.79 40.45
C LYS A 181 -42.67 -22.42 39.14
N LYS A 182 -43.53 -22.56 38.14
CA LYS A 182 -43.16 -23.17 36.86
C LYS A 182 -42.50 -22.17 35.93
N THR A 183 -41.68 -22.69 35.03
CA THR A 183 -41.01 -21.87 34.02
C THR A 183 -42.03 -21.49 32.96
N VAL A 184 -42.33 -20.20 32.83
CA VAL A 184 -43.26 -19.68 31.82
C VAL A 184 -42.55 -19.26 30.55
N ILE A 185 -41.32 -18.76 30.67
CA ILE A 185 -40.42 -18.47 29.55
C ILE A 185 -39.02 -18.91 29.98
N GLN A 186 -38.33 -19.62 29.10
CA GLN A 186 -36.90 -19.81 29.22
C GLN A 186 -36.20 -18.86 28.25
N GLU A 187 -35.19 -18.14 28.73
CA GLU A 187 -34.27 -17.42 27.89
C GLU A 187 -32.96 -18.19 27.80
N ALA A 188 -32.48 -18.43 26.59
CA ALA A 188 -31.15 -18.96 26.36
C ALA A 188 -30.31 -17.94 25.59
N PHE A 189 -29.01 -17.93 25.84
CA PHE A 189 -28.06 -17.19 25.00
C PHE A 189 -26.76 -17.95 24.89
N TRP A 190 -26.02 -17.67 23.82
CA TRP A 190 -24.68 -18.20 23.65
C TRP A 190 -23.77 -17.19 22.98
N LYS A 191 -22.48 -17.24 23.30
CA LYS A 191 -21.48 -16.33 22.73
C LYS A 191 -20.08 -16.89 22.76
N PHE A 192 -19.21 -16.39 21.88
CA PHE A 192 -17.77 -16.58 22.01
C PHE A 192 -17.18 -15.43 22.83
N PRO A 193 -16.43 -15.73 23.90
CA PRO A 193 -15.67 -14.71 24.61
C PRO A 193 -14.63 -14.01 23.70
N PHE A 194 -14.35 -12.73 23.97
CA PHE A 194 -13.39 -11.91 23.21
C PHE A 194 -12.03 -12.59 22.98
N ASN A 195 -11.52 -13.29 24.00
CA ASN A 195 -10.20 -13.92 23.96
C ASN A 195 -10.12 -15.20 23.11
N GLN A 196 -11.22 -15.60 22.46
CA GLN A 196 -11.23 -16.79 21.60
C GLN A 196 -10.82 -16.48 20.17
N CYS A 197 -10.79 -15.21 19.76
CA CYS A 197 -10.41 -14.79 18.40
C CYS A 197 -11.10 -15.68 17.34
N VAL A 198 -12.41 -15.79 17.44
CA VAL A 198 -13.21 -16.60 16.51
C VAL A 198 -13.39 -15.77 15.25
N ASP A 199 -12.96 -16.34 14.13
CA ASP A 199 -13.16 -15.76 12.81
C ASP A 199 -14.67 -15.60 12.55
N TYR A 200 -15.06 -14.58 11.79
CA TYR A 200 -16.44 -14.07 11.72
C TYR A 200 -17.52 -15.18 11.59
N VAL A 201 -18.49 -15.23 12.52
CA VAL A 201 -19.69 -16.09 12.43
C VAL A 201 -20.90 -15.23 12.09
N LYS A 202 -21.64 -15.60 11.04
CA LYS A 202 -22.79 -14.81 10.58
C LYS A 202 -23.85 -14.70 11.69
N PRO A 203 -24.43 -13.50 11.95
CA PRO A 203 -25.53 -13.31 12.89
C PRO A 203 -26.71 -14.28 12.66
N THR A 204 -27.06 -14.53 11.40
CA THR A 204 -28.12 -15.47 11.03
C THR A 204 -27.78 -16.91 11.41
N ASP A 205 -26.49 -17.30 11.38
CA ASP A 205 -26.06 -18.62 11.80
C ASP A 205 -26.14 -18.76 13.32
N TYR A 206 -25.75 -17.72 14.09
CA TYR A 206 -25.95 -17.72 15.54
C TYR A 206 -27.39 -18.03 15.93
N MET A 207 -28.33 -17.33 15.30
CA MET A 207 -29.77 -17.46 15.57
C MET A 207 -30.31 -18.81 15.08
N ASN A 208 -29.95 -19.22 13.86
CA ASN A 208 -30.49 -20.44 13.26
C ASN A 208 -29.99 -21.71 13.96
N ILE A 209 -28.73 -21.78 14.36
CA ILE A 209 -28.17 -22.95 15.04
C ILE A 209 -28.98 -23.26 16.30
N ILE A 210 -29.14 -22.28 17.18
CA ILE A 210 -29.85 -22.49 18.44
C ILE A 210 -31.37 -22.64 18.24
N ASN A 211 -31.97 -21.94 17.26
CA ASN A 211 -33.38 -22.14 16.91
C ASN A 211 -33.63 -23.58 16.43
N ASN A 212 -32.74 -24.11 15.59
CA ASN A 212 -32.82 -25.47 15.09
C ASN A 212 -32.62 -26.49 16.22
N PHE A 213 -31.72 -26.22 17.19
CA PHE A 213 -31.60 -27.07 18.37
C PHE A 213 -32.94 -27.25 19.08
N TYR A 214 -33.65 -26.15 19.38
CA TYR A 214 -34.96 -26.23 20.05
C TYR A 214 -36.03 -26.87 19.16
N LYS A 215 -36.04 -26.57 17.85
CA LYS A 215 -36.99 -27.20 16.91
C LYS A 215 -36.79 -28.70 16.77
N GLU A 216 -35.55 -29.18 16.80
CA GLU A 216 -35.24 -30.61 16.66
C GLU A 216 -35.48 -31.38 17.96
N ASN A 217 -35.10 -30.81 19.11
CA ASN A 217 -35.08 -31.55 20.38
C ASN A 217 -36.29 -31.24 21.29
N LEU A 218 -36.92 -30.08 21.13
CA LEU A 218 -38.04 -29.59 21.94
C LEU A 218 -39.14 -28.97 21.06
N PRO A 219 -39.64 -29.68 20.02
CA PRO A 219 -40.54 -29.11 19.00
C PRO A 219 -41.87 -28.57 19.53
N ASP A 220 -42.27 -28.98 20.73
CA ASP A 220 -43.52 -28.58 21.38
C ASP A 220 -43.45 -27.27 22.14
N TYR A 221 -42.24 -26.74 22.31
CA TYR A 221 -41.97 -25.51 23.02
C TYR A 221 -41.56 -24.44 21.99
N PRO A 222 -42.52 -23.62 21.51
CA PRO A 222 -42.25 -22.67 20.45
C PRO A 222 -41.24 -21.59 20.89
N VAL A 223 -40.26 -21.31 20.03
CA VAL A 223 -39.41 -20.13 20.16
C VAL A 223 -40.24 -18.89 19.81
N LYS A 224 -40.50 -18.04 20.80
CA LYS A 224 -41.34 -16.84 20.66
C LYS A 224 -40.60 -15.68 20.00
N LEU A 225 -39.33 -15.52 20.37
CA LEU A 225 -38.51 -14.39 19.96
C LEU A 225 -37.03 -14.78 19.98
N ILE A 226 -36.29 -14.34 18.97
CA ILE A 226 -34.82 -14.31 19.04
C ILE A 226 -34.37 -12.90 18.72
N VAL A 227 -33.51 -12.33 19.55
CA VAL A 227 -32.85 -11.05 19.27
C VAL A 227 -31.35 -11.23 19.28
N PHE A 228 -30.71 -10.94 18.15
CA PHE A 228 -29.27 -10.86 18.04
C PHE A 228 -28.79 -9.44 18.36
N HIS A 229 -27.89 -9.34 19.34
CA HIS A 229 -27.19 -8.12 19.70
C HIS A 229 -25.86 -8.04 18.98
N GLY A 230 -25.84 -7.24 17.90
CA GLY A 230 -24.63 -6.82 17.20
C GLY A 230 -24.10 -5.46 17.66
N ASP A 231 -24.85 -4.78 18.53
CA ASP A 231 -24.55 -3.45 19.08
C ASP A 231 -23.79 -3.49 20.42
N GLU A 232 -23.63 -4.65 21.05
CA GLU A 232 -22.90 -4.82 22.31
C GLU A 232 -21.37 -4.96 22.09
N ILE A 233 -20.84 -4.13 21.19
CA ILE A 233 -19.42 -4.01 20.83
C ILE A 233 -18.98 -2.56 20.94
N THR A 234 -17.69 -2.29 21.18
CA THR A 234 -17.19 -0.91 21.37
C THR A 234 -17.05 -0.17 20.04
N SER A 235 -16.59 -0.85 18.98
CA SER A 235 -16.43 -0.25 17.66
C SER A 235 -16.81 -1.20 16.53
N GLU A 236 -17.00 -0.68 15.30
CA GLU A 236 -17.18 -1.53 14.12
C GLU A 236 -15.99 -2.47 13.84
N HIS A 237 -14.79 -2.11 14.31
CA HIS A 237 -13.59 -2.91 14.12
C HIS A 237 -13.57 -4.17 15.03
N ASP A 238 -14.44 -4.23 16.04
CA ASP A 238 -14.63 -5.40 16.91
C ASP A 238 -15.61 -6.42 16.32
N ASP A 239 -15.75 -6.48 14.99
CA ASP A 239 -16.72 -7.34 14.32
C ASP A 239 -16.69 -8.78 14.90
N ASN A 240 -17.83 -9.16 15.51
CA ASN A 240 -18.11 -10.42 16.22
C ASN A 240 -17.49 -10.67 17.59
N LEU A 241 -16.84 -9.69 18.20
CA LEU A 241 -16.37 -9.81 19.56
C LEU A 241 -17.45 -9.31 20.53
N GLY A 242 -18.10 -10.23 21.26
CA GLY A 242 -19.11 -9.88 22.26
C GLY A 242 -20.57 -9.96 21.78
N VAL A 243 -20.80 -10.13 20.49
CA VAL A 243 -22.13 -10.33 19.89
C VAL A 243 -22.79 -11.63 20.34
N HIS A 244 -24.13 -11.64 20.45
CA HIS A 244 -24.87 -12.84 20.86
C HIS A 244 -26.37 -12.76 20.61
N PRO A 245 -27.05 -13.90 20.40
CA PRO A 245 -28.50 -13.98 20.42
C PRO A 245 -29.07 -14.26 21.82
N HIS A 246 -30.18 -13.60 22.16
CA HIS A 246 -31.12 -14.00 23.19
C HIS A 246 -32.29 -14.74 22.55
N ILE A 247 -32.66 -15.90 23.09
CA ILE A 247 -33.67 -16.81 22.56
C ILE A 247 -34.72 -17.01 23.65
N PHE A 248 -35.96 -16.59 23.40
CA PHE A 248 -37.07 -16.76 24.33
C PHE A 248 -37.94 -17.93 23.88
N ILE A 249 -37.90 -19.01 24.65
CA ILE A 249 -38.67 -20.25 24.45
C ILE A 249 -39.88 -20.24 25.37
N ASP A 250 -41.05 -20.58 24.83
CA ASP A 250 -42.26 -20.76 25.62
C ASP A 250 -42.10 -21.94 26.58
N GLY A 251 -42.37 -21.72 27.86
CA GLY A 251 -42.41 -22.81 28.84
C GLY A 251 -43.63 -23.71 28.68
N LYS A 252 -44.65 -23.23 27.94
CA LYS A 252 -45.89 -23.94 27.67
C LYS A 252 -45.75 -24.88 26.47
N ASN A 253 -45.99 -26.16 26.72
CA ASN A 253 -46.07 -27.17 25.69
C ASN A 253 -47.33 -26.93 24.84
N LYS A 254 -47.17 -26.70 23.54
CA LYS A 254 -48.28 -26.38 22.63
C LYS A 254 -49.25 -27.54 22.42
N ARG A 255 -48.83 -28.79 22.66
CA ARG A 255 -49.67 -30.00 22.51
C ARG A 255 -50.49 -30.28 23.76
N THR A 256 -49.89 -30.13 24.94
CA THR A 256 -50.55 -30.49 26.22
C THR A 256 -51.16 -29.30 26.94
N GLY A 257 -50.75 -28.07 26.59
CA GLY A 257 -51.08 -26.85 27.33
C GLY A 257 -50.28 -26.66 28.62
N LYS A 258 -49.42 -27.60 29.00
CA LYS A 258 -48.76 -27.61 30.32
C LYS A 258 -47.44 -26.85 30.33
N TYR A 259 -47.07 -26.30 31.49
CA TYR A 259 -45.79 -25.63 31.71
C TYR A 259 -44.73 -26.60 32.25
N ASP A 260 -44.30 -27.53 31.39
CA ASP A 260 -43.47 -28.68 31.75
C ASP A 260 -42.11 -28.74 31.03
N LEU A 261 -41.66 -27.64 30.40
CA LEU A 261 -40.39 -27.53 29.67
C LEU A 261 -39.20 -28.17 30.41
N ILE A 262 -39.03 -27.89 31.71
CA ILE A 262 -37.89 -28.39 32.50
C ILE A 262 -37.89 -29.93 32.60
N ASN A 263 -39.07 -30.54 32.67
CA ASN A 263 -39.19 -32.00 32.74
C ASN A 263 -38.83 -32.63 31.39
N ASP A 264 -39.23 -32.02 30.28
CA ASP A 264 -38.91 -32.52 28.94
C ASP A 264 -37.45 -32.28 28.57
N GLU A 265 -36.85 -31.18 29.01
CA GLU A 265 -35.39 -30.98 28.96
C GLU A 265 -34.63 -32.06 29.73
N PHE A 266 -35.13 -32.45 30.92
CA PHE A 266 -34.52 -33.52 31.71
C PHE A 266 -34.56 -34.86 30.97
N LYS A 267 -35.71 -35.22 30.38
CA LYS A 267 -35.85 -36.43 29.55
C LYS A 267 -34.94 -36.40 28.33
N MET A 268 -34.87 -35.25 27.66
CA MET A 268 -34.01 -35.03 26.49
C MET A 268 -32.53 -35.25 26.84
N VAL A 269 -32.05 -34.64 27.94
CA VAL A 269 -30.65 -34.78 28.39
C VAL A 269 -30.34 -36.21 28.82
N ASN A 270 -31.23 -36.89 29.55
CA ASN A 270 -31.03 -38.30 29.90
C ASN A 270 -31.01 -39.21 28.67
N SER A 271 -31.83 -38.92 27.66
CA SER A 271 -31.79 -39.64 26.37
C SER A 271 -30.44 -39.45 25.66
N PHE A 272 -29.88 -38.23 25.70
CA PHE A 272 -28.54 -37.94 25.20
C PHE A 272 -27.46 -38.71 25.97
N LEU A 273 -27.49 -38.70 27.31
CA LEU A 273 -26.54 -39.45 28.13
C LEU A 273 -26.56 -40.96 27.84
N LYS A 274 -27.76 -41.53 27.70
CA LYS A 274 -27.95 -42.93 27.33
C LYS A 274 -27.35 -43.25 25.96
N SER A 275 -27.49 -42.34 24.99
CA SER A 275 -26.88 -42.51 23.66
C SER A 275 -25.34 -42.46 23.69
N GLU A 276 -24.75 -41.80 24.70
CA GLU A 276 -23.31 -41.78 24.96
C GLU A 276 -22.82 -42.93 25.88
N GLY A 277 -23.71 -43.86 26.26
CA GLY A 277 -23.37 -44.95 27.19
C GLY A 277 -23.10 -44.47 28.62
N LYS A 278 -23.58 -43.29 29.00
CA LYS A 278 -23.44 -42.72 30.34
C LYS A 278 -24.70 -42.98 31.18
N PRO A 279 -24.56 -43.09 32.52
CA PRO A 279 -25.71 -43.31 33.39
C PRO A 279 -26.67 -42.14 33.35
N GLU A 280 -27.96 -42.44 33.50
CA GLU A 280 -29.01 -41.43 33.65
C GLU A 280 -28.86 -40.70 34.98
N ILE A 281 -29.25 -39.43 35.00
CA ILE A 281 -29.32 -38.64 36.22
C ILE A 281 -30.76 -38.79 36.73
N GLU A 282 -30.96 -39.43 37.88
CA GLU A 282 -32.31 -39.72 38.42
C GLU A 282 -32.69 -38.81 39.61
N GLY A 283 -31.70 -38.22 40.27
CA GLY A 283 -31.92 -37.46 41.50
C GLY A 283 -32.30 -35.99 41.28
N ARG A 284 -32.69 -35.34 42.38
CA ARG A 284 -33.03 -33.90 42.45
C ARG A 284 -32.11 -33.12 43.40
N SER A 285 -30.95 -33.69 43.74
CA SER A 285 -29.97 -33.00 44.56
C SER A 285 -29.34 -31.83 43.80
N PHE A 286 -28.63 -30.96 44.52
CA PHE A 286 -27.88 -29.88 43.88
C PHE A 286 -26.81 -30.40 42.91
N SER A 287 -26.14 -31.51 43.27
CA SER A 287 -25.16 -32.16 42.39
C SER A 287 -25.81 -32.72 41.13
N ASP A 288 -27.01 -33.28 41.22
CA ASP A 288 -27.74 -33.80 40.05
C ASP A 288 -28.12 -32.65 39.10
N ALA A 289 -28.59 -31.52 39.64
CA ALA A 289 -28.89 -30.34 38.85
C ALA A 289 -27.65 -29.76 38.15
N GLN A 290 -26.48 -29.82 38.81
CA GLN A 290 -25.22 -29.41 38.20
C GLN A 290 -24.80 -30.37 37.08
N ALA A 291 -24.83 -31.68 37.34
CA ALA A 291 -24.50 -32.71 36.35
C ALA A 291 -25.42 -32.63 35.12
N LEU A 292 -26.72 -32.38 35.34
CA LEU A 292 -27.69 -32.16 34.27
C LEU A 292 -27.34 -30.92 33.44
N GLY A 293 -26.96 -29.82 34.10
CA GLY A 293 -26.53 -28.60 33.43
C GLY A 293 -25.28 -28.82 32.57
N GLU A 294 -24.30 -29.57 33.08
CA GLU A 294 -23.08 -29.92 32.34
C GLU A 294 -23.36 -30.84 31.15
N ALA A 295 -24.25 -31.83 31.32
CA ALA A 295 -24.68 -32.73 30.25
C ALA A 295 -25.45 -31.99 29.15
N TYR A 296 -26.36 -31.09 29.53
CA TYR A 296 -27.07 -30.22 28.58
C TYR A 296 -26.06 -29.35 27.81
N GLN A 297 -25.13 -28.71 28.50
CA GLN A 297 -24.11 -27.90 27.83
C GLN A 297 -23.31 -28.73 26.81
N LYS A 298 -22.91 -29.96 27.14
CA LYS A 298 -22.23 -30.86 26.18
C LYS A 298 -23.10 -31.19 24.97
N MET A 299 -24.38 -31.48 25.18
CA MET A 299 -25.35 -31.72 24.10
C MET A 299 -25.47 -30.51 23.15
N ILE A 300 -25.56 -29.30 23.70
CA ILE A 300 -25.56 -28.06 22.91
C ILE A 300 -24.27 -27.92 22.10
N TYR A 301 -23.11 -28.18 22.69
CA TYR A 301 -21.82 -28.00 22.03
C TYR A 301 -21.64 -29.01 20.90
N ALA A 302 -22.07 -30.25 21.10
CA ALA A 302 -22.11 -31.26 20.06
C ALA A 302 -23.01 -30.84 18.89
N PHE A 303 -24.19 -30.29 19.17
CA PHE A 303 -25.09 -29.76 18.16
C PHE A 303 -24.48 -28.56 17.41
N VAL A 304 -23.92 -27.59 18.13
CA VAL A 304 -23.26 -26.42 17.55
C VAL A 304 -22.11 -26.84 16.64
N ASN A 305 -21.25 -27.77 17.06
CA ASN A 305 -20.16 -28.29 16.23
C ASN A 305 -20.67 -28.91 14.93
N LYS A 306 -21.71 -29.75 15.01
CA LYS A 306 -22.33 -30.35 13.82
C LYS A 306 -22.82 -29.28 12.85
N GLU A 307 -23.46 -28.23 13.35
CA GLU A 307 -23.98 -27.15 12.50
C GLU A 307 -22.88 -26.22 11.97
N LEU A 308 -21.84 -25.93 12.76
CA LEU A 308 -20.70 -25.13 12.33
C LEU A 308 -19.97 -25.80 11.16
N VAL A 309 -19.74 -27.12 11.23
CA VAL A 309 -19.14 -27.90 10.14
C VAL A 309 -20.00 -27.86 8.88
N LYS A 310 -21.32 -28.07 9.01
CA LYS A 310 -22.26 -27.98 7.87
C LYS A 310 -22.26 -26.61 7.19
N LYS A 311 -21.96 -25.55 7.95
CA LYS A 311 -21.92 -24.16 7.46
C LYS A 311 -20.54 -23.74 6.95
N GLY A 312 -19.55 -24.62 6.99
CA GLY A 312 -18.20 -24.39 6.44
C GLY A 312 -17.25 -23.64 7.38
N TYR A 313 -17.53 -23.59 8.68
CA TYR A 313 -16.59 -23.02 9.66
C TYR A 313 -15.48 -24.03 9.99
N ASP A 314 -14.24 -23.55 10.12
CA ASP A 314 -13.01 -24.36 10.27
C ASP A 314 -12.56 -24.55 11.73
N PHE A 315 -13.48 -24.35 12.67
CA PHE A 315 -13.23 -24.42 14.11
C PHE A 315 -14.32 -25.24 14.82
N GLN A 316 -13.99 -25.73 16.01
CA GLN A 316 -14.92 -26.46 16.87
C GLN A 316 -14.95 -25.88 18.28
N VAL A 317 -16.07 -26.04 18.96
CA VAL A 317 -16.28 -25.64 20.36
C VAL A 317 -16.10 -26.82 21.30
N GLU A 318 -15.33 -26.61 22.35
CA GLU A 318 -15.15 -27.60 23.41
C GLU A 318 -15.34 -26.98 24.79
N VAL A 319 -15.73 -27.82 25.75
CA VAL A 319 -15.74 -27.44 27.16
C VAL A 319 -14.30 -27.52 27.66
N LEU A 320 -13.72 -26.36 27.97
CA LEU A 320 -12.36 -26.32 28.52
C LEU A 320 -12.30 -27.12 29.84
N PRO A 321 -11.23 -27.92 30.07
CA PRO A 321 -11.06 -28.67 31.31
C PRO A 321 -11.03 -27.75 32.52
N GLU A 322 -11.33 -28.30 33.69
CA GLU A 322 -11.26 -27.56 34.95
C GLU A 322 -9.83 -27.63 35.51
N THR A 323 -9.10 -26.52 35.43
CA THR A 323 -7.75 -26.36 36.00
C THR A 323 -7.79 -25.45 37.24
N GLU A 324 -6.78 -25.52 38.11
CA GLU A 324 -6.69 -24.62 39.28
C GLU A 324 -6.66 -23.15 38.87
N ASP A 325 -5.91 -22.79 37.84
CA ASP A 325 -5.88 -21.43 37.28
C ASP A 325 -7.27 -20.95 36.87
N LYS A 326 -8.07 -21.84 36.27
CA LYS A 326 -9.44 -21.54 35.86
C LYS A 326 -10.35 -21.35 37.07
N LYS A 327 -10.17 -22.10 38.15
CA LYS A 327 -10.91 -21.90 39.41
C LYS A 327 -10.59 -20.54 40.03
N ILE A 328 -9.30 -20.17 40.10
CA ILE A 328 -8.85 -18.86 40.59
C ILE A 328 -9.46 -17.74 39.72
N ARG A 329 -9.36 -17.86 38.40
CA ARG A 329 -9.94 -16.88 37.46
C ARG A 329 -11.46 -16.77 37.60
N ARG A 330 -12.18 -17.88 37.78
CA ARG A 330 -13.63 -17.89 38.02
C ARG A 330 -13.99 -17.16 39.32
N LYS A 331 -13.21 -17.32 40.38
CA LYS A 331 -13.40 -16.60 41.64
C LYS A 331 -13.25 -15.09 41.41
N LEU A 332 -12.19 -14.65 40.74
CA LEU A 332 -11.98 -13.24 40.39
C LEU A 332 -13.13 -12.67 39.54
N ILE A 333 -13.59 -13.42 38.53
CA ILE A 333 -14.72 -13.01 37.69
C ILE A 333 -16.01 -12.88 38.51
N ASN A 334 -16.27 -13.82 39.43
CA ASN A 334 -17.46 -13.77 40.28
C ASN A 334 -17.42 -12.60 41.26
N ASP A 335 -16.26 -12.34 41.88
CA ASP A 335 -16.05 -11.21 42.78
C ASP A 335 -16.25 -9.88 42.04
N ASP A 336 -15.71 -9.75 40.82
CA ASP A 336 -15.88 -8.56 40.00
C ASP A 336 -17.33 -8.40 39.49
N ALA A 337 -17.99 -9.49 39.08
CA ALA A 337 -19.37 -9.48 38.62
C ALA A 337 -20.38 -9.05 39.71
N SER A 338 -20.02 -9.19 40.99
CA SER A 338 -20.84 -8.72 42.11
C SER A 338 -20.87 -7.19 42.23
N LYS A 339 -19.89 -6.49 41.65
CA LYS A 339 -19.83 -5.03 41.66
C LYS A 339 -20.86 -4.42 40.68
N PRO A 340 -21.31 -3.18 40.93
CA PRO A 340 -22.10 -2.42 39.94
C PRO A 340 -21.35 -2.34 38.60
N LYS A 341 -22.06 -2.38 37.47
CA LYS A 341 -21.47 -2.49 36.11
C LYS A 341 -20.33 -1.49 35.86
N MET A 342 -20.51 -0.24 36.29
CA MET A 342 -19.51 0.84 36.14
C MET A 342 -18.19 0.63 36.91
N PHE A 343 -18.19 -0.20 37.96
CA PHE A 343 -17.01 -0.48 38.79
C PHE A 343 -16.38 -1.85 38.50
N ARG A 344 -16.90 -2.58 37.51
CA ARG A 344 -16.31 -3.85 37.07
C ARG A 344 -15.02 -3.55 36.32
N ALA A 345 -14.00 -4.36 36.54
CA ALA A 345 -12.70 -4.21 35.86
C ALA A 345 -12.87 -4.30 34.34
N TYR A 346 -13.68 -5.25 33.88
CA TYR A 346 -13.97 -5.46 32.46
C TYR A 346 -15.36 -4.90 32.12
N ASN A 347 -15.39 -3.63 31.70
CA ASN A 347 -16.60 -2.93 31.25
C ASN A 347 -16.35 -2.14 29.96
N SER A 348 -17.41 -1.71 29.28
CA SER A 348 -17.32 -1.02 27.98
C SER A 348 -16.58 0.31 28.05
N ILE A 349 -16.68 1.05 29.15
CA ILE A 349 -15.96 2.32 29.36
C ILE A 349 -14.47 2.07 29.41
N ASN A 350 -14.03 1.13 30.27
CA ASN A 350 -12.62 0.81 30.42
C ASN A 350 -12.02 0.33 29.09
N LYS A 351 -12.74 -0.51 28.34
CA LYS A 351 -12.32 -0.93 26.99
C LYS A 351 -12.21 0.26 26.03
N SER A 352 -13.19 1.17 26.05
CA SER A 352 -13.15 2.37 25.22
C SER A 352 -11.99 3.30 25.60
N ILE A 353 -11.65 3.41 26.89
CA ILE A 353 -10.49 4.16 27.36
C ILE A 353 -9.19 3.51 26.86
N GLU A 354 -9.04 2.19 27.01
CA GLU A 354 -7.88 1.45 26.52
C GLU A 354 -7.70 1.61 25.00
N GLU A 355 -8.79 1.56 24.23
CA GLU A 355 -8.80 1.78 22.78
C GLU A 355 -8.43 3.22 22.41
N LEU A 356 -8.95 4.22 23.14
CA LEU A 356 -8.62 5.63 22.95
C LEU A 356 -7.16 5.92 23.28
N GLU A 357 -6.60 5.30 24.33
CA GLU A 357 -5.19 5.41 24.68
C GLU A 357 -4.29 4.81 23.59
N ALA A 358 -4.66 3.63 23.06
CA ALA A 358 -3.96 2.99 21.96
C ALA A 358 -3.99 3.86 20.68
N LEU A 359 -5.17 4.39 20.33
CA LEU A 359 -5.35 5.27 19.17
C LEU A 359 -4.59 6.59 19.33
N SER A 360 -4.62 7.19 20.51
CA SER A 360 -3.87 8.41 20.83
C SER A 360 -2.36 8.19 20.66
N LYS A 361 -1.84 7.05 21.12
CA LYS A 361 -0.45 6.66 20.92
C LYS A 361 -0.10 6.50 19.43
N GLU A 362 -0.96 5.86 18.66
CA GLU A 362 -0.77 5.69 17.20
C GLU A 362 -0.79 7.04 16.47
N LEU A 363 -1.74 7.92 16.80
CA LEU A 363 -1.84 9.25 16.21
C LEU A 363 -0.62 10.11 16.53
N LYS A 364 -0.11 10.03 17.77
CA LYS A 364 1.12 10.72 18.15
C LYS A 364 2.31 10.23 17.32
N GLN A 365 2.46 8.92 17.14
CA GLN A 365 3.52 8.36 16.29
C GLN A 365 3.38 8.85 14.84
N LYS A 366 2.18 8.81 14.27
CA LYS A 366 1.91 9.31 12.91
C LYS A 366 2.23 10.80 12.76
N ALA A 367 1.96 11.60 13.78
CA ALA A 367 2.30 13.03 13.78
C ALA A 367 3.82 13.26 13.82
N GLU A 368 4.56 12.48 14.63
CA GLU A 368 6.03 12.51 14.68
C GLU A 368 6.65 12.10 13.34
N ASP A 369 6.12 11.03 12.72
CA ASP A 369 6.56 10.57 11.40
C ASP A 369 6.32 11.62 10.31
N LYS A 370 5.15 12.27 10.34
CA LYS A 370 4.83 13.38 9.42
C LYS A 370 5.78 14.56 9.60
N ALA A 371 6.07 14.96 10.83
CA ALA A 371 7.00 16.04 11.12
C ALA A 371 8.42 15.74 10.62
N ARG A 372 8.86 14.48 10.72
CA ARG A 372 10.12 14.01 10.16
C ARG A 372 10.11 14.09 8.63
N LEU A 373 9.04 13.63 7.99
CA LEU A 373 8.87 13.68 6.53
C LEU A 373 8.92 15.12 6.00
N ASP A 374 8.26 16.06 6.69
CA ASP A 374 8.24 17.48 6.33
C ASP A 374 9.64 18.11 6.42
N LYS A 375 10.45 17.71 7.42
CA LYS A 375 11.84 18.15 7.55
C LYS A 375 12.72 17.62 6.41
N ASP A 376 12.55 16.35 6.05
CA ASP A 376 13.26 15.74 4.93
C ASP A 376 12.88 16.38 3.59
N LEU A 377 11.59 16.68 3.38
CA LEU A 377 11.12 17.36 2.19
C LEU A 377 11.73 18.76 2.06
N LYS A 378 11.78 19.54 3.15
CA LYS A 378 12.44 20.86 3.16
C LYS A 378 13.92 20.76 2.81
N ARG A 379 14.63 19.74 3.31
CA ARG A 379 16.05 19.50 2.99
C ARG A 379 16.23 19.16 1.51
N ILE A 380 15.42 18.28 0.94
CA ILE A 380 15.47 17.91 -0.48
C ILE A 380 15.17 19.13 -1.37
N LEU A 381 14.14 19.90 -1.04
CA LEU A 381 13.81 21.13 -1.77
C LEU A 381 14.95 22.17 -1.71
N GLY A 382 15.64 22.27 -0.57
CA GLY A 382 16.83 23.09 -0.41
C GLY A 382 17.97 22.64 -1.33
N ALA A 383 18.30 21.35 -1.32
CA ALA A 383 19.34 20.77 -2.19
C ALA A 383 19.01 20.94 -3.67
N ASN A 384 17.75 20.72 -4.08
CA ASN A 384 17.31 20.91 -5.46
C ASN A 384 17.46 22.36 -5.94
N ARG A 385 17.25 23.36 -5.06
CA ARG A 385 17.51 24.76 -5.42
C ARG A 385 18.98 25.02 -5.69
N ILE A 386 19.88 24.47 -4.85
CA ILE A 386 21.33 24.58 -5.03
C ILE A 386 21.75 23.94 -6.36
N TYR A 387 21.34 22.68 -6.60
CA TYR A 387 21.66 21.99 -7.86
C TYR A 387 21.11 22.71 -9.09
N LYS A 388 19.95 23.35 -8.98
CA LYS A 388 19.40 24.16 -10.07
C LYS A 388 20.30 25.36 -10.37
N THR A 389 20.73 26.11 -9.36
CA THR A 389 21.65 27.24 -9.54
C THR A 389 23.02 26.80 -10.08
N GLU A 390 23.57 25.69 -9.59
CA GLU A 390 24.84 25.14 -10.09
C GLU A 390 24.72 24.73 -11.56
N ASN A 391 23.62 24.08 -11.96
CA ASN A 391 23.38 23.71 -13.35
C ASN A 391 23.21 24.94 -14.26
N GLU A 392 22.55 26.00 -13.80
CA GLU A 392 22.44 27.25 -14.54
C GLU A 392 23.83 27.87 -14.77
N GLN A 393 24.69 27.91 -13.74
CA GLN A 393 26.07 28.40 -13.86
C GLN A 393 26.94 27.56 -14.81
N LEU A 394 26.82 26.22 -14.73
CA LEU A 394 27.52 25.30 -15.63
C LEU A 394 27.06 25.51 -17.08
N THR A 395 25.78 25.77 -17.30
CA THR A 395 25.24 26.04 -18.64
C THR A 395 25.86 27.30 -19.24
N THR A 396 25.89 28.41 -18.48
CA THR A 396 26.54 29.66 -18.93
C THR A 396 28.04 29.46 -19.16
N THR A 397 28.74 28.75 -18.28
CA THR A 397 30.17 28.45 -18.45
C THR A 397 30.43 27.64 -19.73
N ASN A 398 29.58 26.66 -20.02
CA ASN A 398 29.69 25.85 -21.24
C ASN A 398 29.43 26.68 -22.50
N GLU A 399 28.49 27.61 -22.47
CA GLU A 399 28.24 28.55 -23.57
C GLU A 399 29.46 29.45 -23.82
N GLU A 400 30.07 30.00 -22.78
CA GLU A 400 31.31 30.81 -22.88
C GLU A 400 32.49 30.01 -23.45
N LEU A 401 32.66 28.76 -22.99
CA LEU A 401 33.69 27.87 -23.52
C LEU A 401 33.46 27.54 -24.99
N SER A 402 32.20 27.31 -25.39
CA SER A 402 31.85 27.07 -26.79
C SER A 402 32.22 28.26 -27.68
N LEU A 403 31.94 29.49 -27.22
CA LEU A 403 32.32 30.71 -27.95
C LEU A 403 33.85 30.82 -28.09
N LYS A 404 34.61 30.57 -27.02
CA LYS A 404 36.08 30.57 -27.07
C LYS A 404 36.63 29.51 -28.03
N ILE A 405 36.03 28.32 -28.06
CA ILE A 405 36.42 27.26 -28.99
C ILE A 405 36.19 27.73 -30.44
N ASP A 406 35.06 28.37 -30.72
CA ASP A 406 34.74 28.84 -32.07
C ASP A 406 35.64 30.00 -32.51
N ASP A 407 36.01 30.90 -31.61
CA ASP A 407 37.01 31.93 -31.91
C ASP A 407 38.40 31.33 -32.14
N GLY A 408 38.81 30.37 -31.32
CA GLY A 408 40.06 29.62 -31.54
C GLY A 408 40.09 28.92 -32.91
N LYS A 409 38.96 28.36 -33.37
CA LYS A 409 38.88 27.78 -34.74
C LYS A 409 39.08 28.83 -35.83
N LYS A 410 38.52 30.04 -35.66
CA LYS A 410 38.71 31.14 -36.65
C LYS A 410 40.18 31.58 -36.70
N GLU A 411 40.84 31.69 -35.56
CA GLU A 411 42.27 32.01 -35.50
C GLU A 411 43.11 30.92 -36.19
N VAL A 412 42.83 29.65 -35.92
CA VAL A 412 43.51 28.52 -36.57
C VAL A 412 43.32 28.59 -38.09
N ASN A 413 42.10 28.83 -38.58
CA ASN A 413 41.85 28.97 -40.02
C ASN A 413 42.65 30.13 -40.64
N THR A 414 42.73 31.27 -39.94
CA THR A 414 43.53 32.43 -40.39
C THR A 414 45.02 32.09 -40.48
N ILE A 415 45.55 31.34 -39.50
CA ILE A 415 46.94 30.86 -39.52
C ILE A 415 47.16 29.91 -40.70
N VAL A 416 46.23 28.99 -40.95
CA VAL A 416 46.30 28.06 -42.09
C VAL A 416 46.34 28.82 -43.42
N ASP A 417 45.49 29.84 -43.59
CA ASP A 417 45.48 30.69 -44.80
C ASP A 417 46.82 31.43 -44.97
N ASN A 418 47.39 31.97 -43.89
CA ASN A 418 48.69 32.63 -43.92
C ASN A 418 49.84 31.67 -44.30
N ILE A 419 49.82 30.44 -43.79
CA ILE A 419 50.79 29.40 -44.16
C ILE A 419 50.71 29.13 -45.67
N LEU A 420 49.50 29.03 -46.22
CA LEU A 420 49.29 28.81 -47.66
C LEU A 420 49.88 29.94 -48.51
N ILE A 421 49.69 31.20 -48.08
CA ILE A 421 50.25 32.37 -48.76
C ILE A 421 51.78 32.36 -48.72
N LEU A 422 52.37 32.01 -47.57
CA LEU A 422 53.82 31.92 -47.42
C LEU A 422 54.42 30.84 -48.33
N GLN A 423 53.79 29.67 -48.42
CA GLN A 423 54.21 28.60 -49.32
C GLN A 423 54.19 29.06 -50.80
N GLN A 424 53.14 29.76 -51.23
CA GLN A 424 53.08 30.29 -52.59
C GLN A 424 54.18 31.33 -52.89
N ASN A 425 54.59 32.10 -51.89
CA ASN A 425 55.69 33.05 -52.04
C ASN A 425 57.06 32.36 -52.07
N GLU A 426 57.22 31.30 -51.27
CA GLU A 426 58.41 30.44 -51.29
C GLU A 426 58.60 29.84 -52.69
N ASP A 427 57.56 29.26 -53.28
CA ASP A 427 57.60 28.68 -54.64
C ASP A 427 58.01 29.70 -55.72
N LYS A 428 57.53 30.94 -55.60
CA LYS A 428 57.91 32.04 -56.52
C LYS A 428 59.38 32.43 -56.37
N LEU A 429 59.88 32.49 -55.13
CA LEU A 429 61.28 32.81 -54.86
C LEU A 429 62.22 31.73 -55.39
N VAL A 430 61.89 30.45 -55.17
CA VAL A 430 62.65 29.31 -55.69
C VAL A 430 62.75 29.38 -57.22
N SER A 431 61.64 29.68 -57.90
CA SER A 431 61.61 29.82 -59.35
C SER A 431 62.50 30.97 -59.86
N SER A 432 62.49 32.11 -59.15
CA SER A 432 63.32 33.28 -59.48
C SER A 432 64.81 33.02 -59.30
N ILE A 433 65.19 32.32 -58.20
CA ILE A 433 66.59 31.94 -57.93
C ILE A 433 67.11 31.06 -59.06
N SER A 434 66.35 30.04 -59.48
CA SER A 434 66.75 29.14 -60.57
C SER A 434 67.06 29.91 -61.86
N SER A 435 66.19 30.86 -62.25
CA SER A 435 66.40 31.67 -63.45
C SER A 435 67.67 32.55 -63.37
N LYS A 436 67.99 33.10 -62.20
CA LYS A 436 69.22 33.88 -62.00
C LYS A 436 70.47 33.02 -62.01
N THR A 437 70.40 31.80 -61.51
CA THR A 437 71.51 30.85 -61.58
C THR A 437 71.85 30.50 -63.03
N ASP A 438 70.85 30.32 -63.89
CA ASP A 438 71.07 30.05 -65.32
C ASP A 438 71.75 31.23 -66.03
N GLU A 439 71.36 32.48 -65.71
CA GLU A 439 71.94 33.70 -66.27
C GLU A 439 73.42 33.87 -65.90
N ILE A 440 73.80 33.50 -64.67
CA ILE A 440 75.20 33.52 -64.22
C ILE A 440 76.05 32.53 -65.02
N ASN A 441 75.55 31.32 -65.25
CA ASN A 441 76.28 30.30 -66.01
C ASN A 441 76.60 30.73 -67.45
N GLU A 442 75.69 31.48 -68.11
CA GLU A 442 75.94 32.01 -69.45
C GLU A 442 77.05 33.08 -69.49
N LEU A 443 77.15 33.90 -68.43
CA LEU A 443 78.15 34.95 -68.35
C LEU A 443 79.56 34.39 -68.17
N ASP A 444 79.71 33.33 -67.37
CA ASP A 444 81.00 32.67 -67.15
C ASP A 444 81.60 32.12 -68.46
N ILE A 445 80.77 31.54 -69.33
CA ILE A 445 81.20 31.04 -70.66
C ILE A 445 81.78 32.18 -71.51
N LYS A 446 81.15 33.37 -71.52
CA LYS A 446 81.59 34.51 -72.33
C LYS A 446 82.91 35.11 -71.83
N ILE A 447 83.19 35.03 -70.53
CA ILE A 447 84.44 35.54 -69.94
C ILE A 447 85.63 34.69 -70.38
N GLU A 448 85.48 33.36 -70.39
CA GLU A 448 86.56 32.43 -70.74
C GLU A 448 87.02 32.56 -72.21
N ASP A 449 86.07 32.75 -73.13
CA ASP A 449 86.36 32.99 -74.55
C ASP A 449 87.23 34.23 -74.77
N LYS A 450 86.95 35.33 -74.07
CA LYS A 450 87.74 36.57 -74.17
C LYS A 450 89.15 36.42 -73.62
N ARG A 451 89.33 35.63 -72.56
CA ARG A 451 90.66 35.39 -71.97
C ARG A 451 91.58 34.69 -72.97
N THR A 452 91.08 33.64 -73.63
CA THR A 452 91.83 32.87 -74.63
C THR A 452 92.30 33.73 -75.82
N TYR A 453 91.51 34.74 -76.21
CA TYR A 453 91.84 35.67 -77.28
C TYR A 453 93.08 36.54 -76.96
N TYR A 454 93.17 37.08 -75.74
CA TYR A 454 94.27 37.99 -75.36
C TYR A 454 95.64 37.29 -75.26
N GLU A 455 95.66 36.02 -74.83
CA GLU A 455 96.92 35.25 -74.70
C GLU A 455 97.63 35.09 -76.06
N ARG A 456 96.88 34.81 -77.14
CA ARG A 456 97.44 34.62 -78.50
C ARG A 456 98.11 35.87 -79.07
N LEU A 457 97.53 37.04 -78.79
CA LEU A 457 98.07 38.32 -79.25
C LEU A 457 99.42 38.65 -78.60
N THR A 458 99.54 38.36 -77.30
CA THR A 458 100.74 38.63 -76.51
C THR A 458 101.95 37.85 -77.04
N ASP A 459 101.75 36.59 -77.44
CA ASP A 459 102.81 35.73 -78.00
C ASP A 459 103.34 36.23 -79.35
N ALA A 460 102.47 36.80 -80.19
CA ALA A 460 102.83 37.26 -81.54
C ALA A 460 103.74 38.50 -81.50
N PHE A 461 103.40 39.51 -80.68
CA PHE A 461 104.25 40.70 -80.48
C PHE A 461 105.63 40.32 -79.91
N SER A 462 105.65 39.41 -78.93
CA SER A 462 106.89 38.95 -78.29
C SER A 462 107.83 38.28 -79.29
N SER A 463 107.30 37.50 -80.24
CA SER A 463 108.10 36.82 -81.26
C SER A 463 108.84 37.78 -82.20
N VAL A 464 108.24 38.91 -82.56
CA VAL A 464 108.86 39.92 -83.45
C VAL A 464 109.98 40.66 -82.73
N LYS A 465 109.76 41.05 -81.47
CA LYS A 465 110.79 41.69 -80.64
C LYS A 465 112.02 40.79 -80.49
N ASN A 466 111.81 39.52 -80.15
CA ASN A 466 112.89 38.57 -79.96
C ASN A 466 113.71 38.35 -81.24
N PHE A 467 113.10 38.45 -82.42
CA PHE A 467 113.83 38.36 -83.69
C PHE A 467 114.75 39.55 -83.94
N VAL A 468 114.29 40.76 -83.62
CA VAL A 468 115.08 41.99 -83.77
C VAL A 468 116.28 41.93 -82.82
N GLU A 469 116.06 41.58 -81.55
CA GLU A 469 117.12 41.33 -80.57
C GLU A 469 118.13 40.27 -81.06
N ALA A 470 117.64 39.17 -81.66
CA ALA A 470 118.49 38.14 -82.22
C ALA A 470 119.32 38.61 -83.42
N CYS A 471 118.78 39.51 -84.26
CA CYS A 471 119.53 40.10 -85.39
C CYS A 471 120.63 41.05 -84.89
N ILE A 472 120.32 41.89 -83.90
CA ILE A 472 121.28 42.83 -83.29
C ILE A 472 122.43 42.06 -82.63
N ASN A 473 122.12 41.06 -81.80
CA ASN A 473 123.13 40.25 -81.11
C ASN A 473 124.09 39.52 -82.07
N ARG A 474 123.64 39.20 -83.29
CA ARG A 474 124.50 38.55 -84.30
C ARG A 474 125.44 39.53 -85.02
N SER A 475 125.03 40.78 -85.23
CA SER A 475 125.88 41.81 -85.84
C SER A 475 127.05 42.22 -84.95
N ILE A 476 126.80 42.36 -83.64
CA ILE A 476 127.83 42.78 -82.67
C ILE A 476 128.98 41.75 -82.58
N ASN A 477 128.74 40.49 -82.92
CA ASN A 477 129.72 39.39 -82.83
C ASN A 477 130.42 39.09 -84.18
N TYR A 478 131.05 40.09 -84.80
CA TYR A 478 132.13 40.05 -85.83
C TYR A 478 132.20 38.84 -86.81
N GLN A 479 131.07 38.33 -87.32
CA GLN A 479 131.03 37.40 -88.45
C GLN A 479 129.90 37.82 -89.42
N GLN A 480 130.26 38.14 -90.66
CA GLN A 480 129.33 38.55 -91.72
C GLN A 480 128.19 37.53 -91.88
N SER A 481 126.92 37.93 -91.72
CA SER A 481 125.80 37.26 -92.40
C SER A 481 124.50 38.10 -92.38
N LYS A 482 123.89 38.24 -93.55
CA LYS A 482 122.50 38.70 -93.71
C LYS A 482 121.55 37.60 -93.16
N PRO A 483 120.41 37.93 -92.51
CA PRO A 483 119.49 36.91 -91.98
C PRO A 483 118.99 35.98 -93.08
N ASN A 484 118.75 34.70 -92.75
CA ASN A 484 118.30 33.75 -93.77
C ASN A 484 116.80 33.87 -94.03
N LYS A 485 116.37 33.35 -95.19
CA LYS A 485 114.98 33.43 -95.65
C LYS A 485 113.98 32.77 -94.68
N ALA A 486 114.34 31.65 -94.05
CA ALA A 486 113.46 30.95 -93.11
C ALA A 486 113.14 31.76 -91.85
N GLN A 487 114.12 32.54 -91.36
CA GLN A 487 113.91 33.44 -90.22
C GLN A 487 113.00 34.61 -90.58
N LEU A 488 113.15 35.16 -91.79
CA LEU A 488 112.27 36.21 -92.31
C LEU A 488 110.85 35.68 -92.53
N ASP A 489 110.69 34.49 -93.10
CA ASP A 489 109.38 33.88 -93.33
C ASP A 489 108.65 33.61 -92.00
N LYS A 490 109.33 33.06 -90.99
CA LYS A 490 108.72 32.83 -89.67
C LYS A 490 108.19 34.11 -89.02
N ILE A 491 108.95 35.19 -89.12
CA ILE A 491 108.54 36.49 -88.57
C ILE A 491 107.47 37.14 -89.41
N ASN A 492 107.55 37.01 -90.72
CA ASN A 492 106.49 37.45 -91.61
C ASN A 492 105.17 36.73 -91.35
N ASP A 493 105.18 35.47 -90.93
CA ASP A 493 103.97 34.76 -90.52
C ASP A 493 103.42 35.25 -89.18
N GLN A 494 104.29 35.58 -88.21
CA GLN A 494 103.88 36.24 -86.97
C GLN A 494 103.31 37.64 -87.23
N LEU A 495 103.92 38.40 -88.13
CA LEU A 495 103.41 39.71 -88.54
C LEU A 495 102.07 39.59 -89.26
N LYS A 496 101.88 38.58 -90.12
CA LYS A 496 100.56 38.30 -90.71
C LYS A 496 99.52 37.96 -89.64
N LEU A 497 99.88 37.19 -88.61
CA LEU A 497 98.98 36.88 -87.50
C LEU A 497 98.61 38.15 -86.74
N MET A 498 99.59 38.98 -86.38
CA MET A 498 99.33 40.28 -85.74
C MET A 498 98.38 41.13 -86.59
N HIS A 499 98.68 41.29 -87.88
CA HIS A 499 97.85 42.07 -88.80
C HIS A 499 96.45 41.47 -89.00
N LYS A 500 96.26 40.17 -88.82
CA LYS A 500 94.95 39.51 -88.90
C LYS A 500 94.13 39.71 -87.63
N GLU A 501 94.75 39.54 -86.45
CA GLU A 501 94.05 39.63 -85.17
C GLU A 501 93.83 41.10 -84.75
N LEU A 502 94.62 42.04 -85.29
CA LEU A 502 94.47 43.49 -85.10
C LEU A 502 94.19 44.18 -86.45
N ASP A 503 93.17 43.72 -87.16
CA ASP A 503 92.77 44.26 -88.48
C ASP A 503 92.20 45.69 -88.43
N SER A 504 91.82 46.17 -87.23
CA SER A 504 91.26 47.50 -87.04
C SER A 504 92.28 48.60 -87.32
N PRO A 505 91.85 49.81 -87.76
CA PRO A 505 92.77 50.91 -88.06
C PRO A 505 93.73 51.24 -86.92
N ASP A 506 93.24 51.22 -85.67
CA ASP A 506 94.04 51.45 -84.48
C ASP A 506 94.98 50.28 -84.18
N GLY A 507 94.52 49.05 -84.36
CA GLY A 507 95.34 47.84 -84.22
C GLY A 507 96.51 47.81 -85.22
N GLN A 508 96.24 48.16 -86.47
CA GLN A 508 97.25 48.31 -87.52
C GLN A 508 98.23 49.45 -87.19
N LYS A 509 97.73 50.56 -86.64
CA LYS A 509 98.57 51.66 -86.17
C LYS A 509 99.54 51.19 -85.08
N TYR A 510 99.07 50.44 -84.09
CA TYR A 510 99.93 49.88 -83.04
C TYR A 510 100.99 48.92 -83.57
N ILE A 511 100.63 48.03 -84.51
CA ILE A 511 101.62 47.14 -85.14
C ILE A 511 102.69 47.96 -85.85
N ASN A 512 102.28 49.00 -86.58
CA ASN A 512 103.22 49.86 -87.31
C ASN A 512 104.13 50.65 -86.38
N GLU A 513 103.60 51.28 -85.34
CA GLU A 513 104.40 51.97 -84.32
C GLU A 513 105.39 51.01 -83.65
N PHE A 514 104.96 49.79 -83.33
CA PHE A 514 105.83 48.76 -82.77
C PHE A 514 106.94 48.36 -83.76
N LEU A 515 106.61 48.15 -85.03
CA LEU A 515 107.58 47.82 -86.09
C LEU A 515 108.55 48.96 -86.37
N ASP A 516 108.10 50.22 -86.32
CA ASP A 516 108.95 51.40 -86.47
C ASP A 516 110.01 51.44 -85.37
N VAL A 517 109.62 51.16 -84.12
CA VAL A 517 110.58 51.06 -83.01
C VAL A 517 111.59 49.95 -83.25
N GLN A 518 111.15 48.79 -83.74
CA GLN A 518 112.05 47.69 -84.07
C GLN A 518 113.01 48.01 -85.23
N GLU A 519 112.54 48.76 -86.24
CA GLU A 519 113.33 49.15 -87.40
C GLU A 519 114.43 50.15 -87.03
N VAL A 520 114.12 51.12 -86.17
CA VAL A 520 115.11 52.05 -85.62
C VAL A 520 116.24 51.31 -84.89
N GLU A 521 115.91 50.24 -84.15
CA GLU A 521 116.92 49.42 -83.47
C GLU A 521 117.77 48.58 -84.43
N LEU A 522 117.20 48.10 -85.54
CA LEU A 522 117.98 47.45 -86.60
C LEU A 522 118.94 48.42 -87.30
N GLU A 523 118.50 49.65 -87.58
CA GLU A 523 119.32 50.66 -88.27
C GLU A 523 120.50 51.15 -87.43
N LYS A 524 120.30 51.39 -86.12
CA LYS A 524 121.40 51.77 -85.22
C LYS A 524 122.57 50.78 -85.20
N ASN A 525 122.29 49.51 -85.46
CA ASN A 525 123.27 48.42 -85.37
C ASN A 525 123.79 47.98 -86.76
N ASP A 526 123.60 48.83 -87.79
CA ASP A 526 123.96 48.58 -89.19
C ASP A 526 123.43 47.23 -89.73
N ILE A 527 122.27 46.79 -89.24
CA ILE A 527 121.64 45.55 -89.71
C ILE A 527 120.95 45.83 -91.05
N PRO A 528 121.26 45.08 -92.13
CA PRO A 528 120.62 45.28 -93.41
C PRO A 528 119.25 44.60 -93.44
N VAL A 529 118.35 44.91 -92.49
CA VAL A 529 116.95 44.46 -92.49
C VAL A 529 116.06 45.67 -92.32
N LYS A 530 114.97 45.71 -93.07
CA LYS A 530 113.89 46.69 -92.97
C LYS A 530 112.53 46.01 -92.95
N PHE A 531 111.56 46.63 -92.29
CA PHE A 531 110.18 46.19 -92.30
C PHE A 531 109.44 46.96 -93.39
N GLU A 532 109.50 46.42 -94.60
CA GLU A 532 108.94 47.08 -95.79
C GLU A 532 107.48 46.75 -96.04
N GLY A 533 106.74 47.82 -96.33
CA GLY A 533 105.32 47.84 -96.62
C GLY A 533 104.83 49.24 -96.25
N GLY A 534 104.16 49.92 -97.17
CA GLY A 534 103.78 51.32 -96.97
C GLY A 534 102.48 51.45 -96.19
N PHE A 535 102.45 52.38 -95.24
CA PHE A 535 101.28 52.88 -94.49
C PHE A 535 100.08 53.30 -95.37
N LEU A 536 100.27 53.41 -96.69
CA LEU A 536 99.32 53.97 -97.63
C LEU A 536 98.79 52.98 -98.69
N ASP A 537 99.19 51.70 -98.67
CA ASP A 537 98.65 50.69 -99.58
C ASP A 537 98.14 49.45 -98.80
N LYS A 538 96.82 49.43 -98.54
CA LYS A 538 96.07 48.48 -97.68
C LYS A 538 96.20 46.99 -98.05
N LYS A 539 97.00 46.62 -99.04
CA LYS A 539 97.16 45.24 -99.52
C LYS A 539 98.55 44.65 -99.32
N LYS A 540 99.47 45.34 -98.63
CA LYS A 540 100.79 44.79 -98.34
C LYS A 540 101.21 45.05 -96.88
N ASN A 541 101.10 44.03 -96.04
CA ASN A 541 101.63 44.00 -94.67
C ASN A 541 103.10 44.43 -94.67
N ARG A 542 103.53 45.11 -93.58
CA ARG A 542 104.95 45.36 -93.35
C ARG A 542 105.62 44.04 -93.01
N LEU A 543 106.46 43.60 -93.92
CA LEU A 543 107.18 42.34 -93.80
C LEU A 543 108.67 42.63 -93.70
N ALA A 544 109.35 41.87 -92.86
CA ALA A 544 110.79 41.92 -92.75
C ALA A 544 111.43 41.51 -94.08
N LYS A 545 112.40 42.31 -94.54
CA LYS A 545 113.20 42.09 -95.76
C LYS A 545 114.63 42.59 -95.58
N ILE A 546 115.57 42.03 -96.35
CA ILE A 546 116.98 42.41 -96.29
C ILE A 546 117.25 43.60 -97.22
N LYS A 547 117.97 44.63 -96.75
CA LYS A 547 118.50 45.74 -97.57
C LYS A 547 119.58 45.16 -98.51
N THR A 548 119.35 45.26 -99.82
CA THR A 548 120.34 44.87 -100.85
C THR A 548 121.46 45.88 -100.93
#